data_AF-A0A3D1BVI5-F1
#
_entry.id   AF-A0A3D1BVI5-F1
#
_cell.length_a   1.000
_cell.length_b   1.000
_cell.length_c   1.000
_cell.angle_alpha   90.00
_cell.angle_beta   90.00
_cell.angle_gamma   90.00
#
_symmetry.space_group_name_H-M   'P 1'
#
loop_
_entity.id
_entity.type
_entity.pdbx_description
1 polymer ?
#
loop_
_entity_poly.entity_id
_entity_poly.type
_entity_poly.pdbx_seq_one_letter_code
_entity_poly.pdbx_strand_id
1 'polypeptide(L)'
;MTDRSKIKDNNPFMVPDNYFDEVKEDILNRTSGKISKNGKKNIVKLLKPALMLAAAMVAFAIISYTVLKLLFPEHDQAKELNYTEFLYHVDEVELIEKLTEQNGSYNSMFVDTDEIIIYLLEQDIEIESIVELLNQEI
;
A
#
# COMPACT_ATOMS: atom_id res chain seq x y z
N MET A 1 -92.12 -20.35 8.11
CA MET A 1 -91.92 -19.90 9.50
C MET A 1 -91.12 -20.97 10.20
N THR A 2 -89.87 -20.69 10.57
CA THR A 2 -89.01 -21.69 11.22
C THR A 2 -89.41 -21.83 12.68
N ASP A 3 -89.87 -23.02 13.05
CA ASP A 3 -90.32 -23.36 14.39
C ASP A 3 -89.16 -23.33 15.39
N ARG A 4 -89.18 -22.33 16.29
CA ARG A 4 -88.11 -22.05 17.26
C ARG A 4 -88.08 -23.05 18.43
N SER A 5 -89.09 -23.92 18.54
CA SER A 5 -89.25 -24.89 19.64
C SER A 5 -88.28 -26.08 19.58
N LYS A 6 -87.53 -26.24 18.48
CA LYS A 6 -86.58 -27.37 18.28
C LYS A 6 -85.12 -27.05 18.61
N ILE A 7 -84.81 -25.86 19.10
CA ILE A 7 -83.45 -25.50 19.52
C ILE A 7 -83.25 -26.06 20.93
N LYS A 8 -82.63 -27.23 21.00
CA LYS A 8 -82.26 -27.93 22.24
C LYS A 8 -81.49 -26.98 23.16
N ASP A 9 -81.80 -26.98 24.47
CA ASP A 9 -81.17 -26.10 25.49
C ASP A 9 -79.64 -26.27 25.62
N ASN A 10 -79.08 -27.31 25.01
CA ASN A 10 -77.64 -27.50 24.91
C ASN A 10 -77.09 -26.63 23.77
N ASN A 11 -76.75 -25.39 24.08
CA ASN A 11 -76.09 -24.45 23.17
C ASN A 11 -74.75 -25.04 22.66
N PRO A 12 -74.64 -25.44 21.38
CA PRO A 12 -73.41 -26.00 20.83
C PRO A 12 -72.32 -24.94 20.60
N PHE A 13 -72.65 -23.65 20.83
CA PHE A 13 -71.73 -22.51 20.71
C PHE A 13 -71.25 -22.02 22.09
N MET A 14 -71.47 -22.80 23.15
CA MET A 14 -70.96 -22.44 24.46
C MET A 14 -69.44 -22.52 24.45
N VAL A 15 -68.79 -21.39 24.73
CA VAL A 15 -67.34 -21.30 24.83
C VAL A 15 -66.89 -21.65 26.25
N PRO A 16 -65.65 -22.14 26.42
CA PRO A 16 -65.05 -22.27 27.74
C PRO A 16 -65.00 -20.94 28.49
N ASP A 17 -65.01 -21.02 29.83
CA ASP A 17 -64.82 -19.85 30.68
C ASP A 17 -63.50 -19.14 30.34
N ASN A 18 -63.50 -17.80 30.36
CA ASN A 18 -62.35 -16.92 30.06
C ASN A 18 -61.75 -17.02 28.64
N TYR A 19 -62.34 -17.75 27.69
CA TYR A 19 -61.83 -17.86 26.31
C TYR A 19 -61.52 -16.50 25.66
N PHE A 20 -62.44 -15.53 25.79
CA PHE A 20 -62.27 -14.22 25.16
C PHE A 20 -61.19 -13.36 25.83
N ASP A 21 -60.97 -13.55 27.13
CA ASP A 21 -59.95 -12.80 27.88
C ASP A 21 -58.55 -13.32 27.55
N GLU A 22 -58.37 -14.64 27.52
CA GLU A 22 -57.12 -15.29 27.10
C GLU A 22 -56.77 -14.93 25.66
N VAL A 23 -57.72 -15.06 24.74
CA VAL A 23 -57.48 -14.74 23.31
C VAL A 23 -57.12 -13.26 23.13
N LYS A 24 -57.74 -12.34 23.88
CA LYS A 24 -57.40 -10.92 23.84
C LYS A 24 -55.98 -10.66 24.34
N GLU A 25 -55.58 -11.29 25.44
CA GLU A 25 -54.22 -11.21 25.97
C GLU A 25 -53.20 -11.77 24.97
N ASP A 26 -53.52 -12.90 24.33
CA ASP A 26 -52.68 -13.55 23.33
C ASP A 26 -52.50 -12.68 22.08
N ILE A 27 -53.58 -12.09 21.56
CA ILE A 27 -53.53 -11.18 20.42
C ILE A 27 -52.70 -9.95 20.79
N LEU A 28 -52.92 -9.36 21.96
CA LEU A 28 -52.13 -8.22 22.42
C LEU A 28 -50.66 -8.60 22.56
N ASN A 29 -50.32 -9.74 23.16
CA ASN A 29 -48.93 -10.18 23.31
C ASN A 29 -48.22 -10.41 21.97
N ARG A 30 -48.95 -10.86 20.95
CA ARG A 30 -48.42 -11.12 19.60
C ARG A 30 -48.38 -9.90 18.69
N THR A 31 -49.25 -8.91 18.91
CA THR A 31 -49.42 -7.74 18.02
C THR A 31 -48.95 -6.42 18.62
N SER A 32 -48.97 -6.29 19.95
CA SER A 32 -48.26 -5.21 20.62
C SER A 32 -46.79 -5.48 20.37
N GLY A 33 -46.22 -4.74 19.41
CA GLY A 33 -44.82 -4.84 19.04
C GLY A 33 -43.97 -4.53 20.25
N LYS A 34 -43.74 -5.54 21.10
CA LYS A 34 -42.59 -5.61 21.99
C LYS A 34 -41.41 -5.74 21.04
N ILE A 35 -41.03 -4.59 20.49
CA ILE A 35 -39.73 -4.32 19.92
C ILE A 35 -38.79 -4.96 20.93
N SER A 36 -38.20 -6.07 20.55
CA SER A 36 -37.25 -6.80 21.36
C SER A 36 -36.15 -5.81 21.72
N LYS A 37 -36.24 -5.21 22.91
CA LYS A 37 -35.23 -4.29 23.46
C LYS A 37 -34.01 -5.05 23.94
N ASN A 38 -33.70 -6.20 23.35
CA ASN A 38 -32.55 -7.02 23.70
C ASN A 38 -31.94 -7.68 22.46
N GLY A 39 -31.74 -6.89 21.41
CA GLY A 39 -30.73 -7.21 20.41
C GLY A 39 -29.43 -6.55 20.80
N LYS A 40 -28.62 -7.15 21.70
CA LYS A 40 -27.18 -6.87 21.71
C LYS A 40 -26.67 -7.27 20.33
N LYS A 41 -26.67 -6.32 19.38
CA LYS A 41 -26.18 -6.52 18.03
C LYS A 41 -24.75 -6.98 18.20
N ASN A 42 -24.43 -8.19 17.76
CA ASN A 42 -23.12 -8.78 17.93
C ASN A 42 -22.10 -8.01 17.08
N ILE A 43 -21.62 -6.87 17.59
CA ILE A 43 -20.72 -5.93 16.91
C ILE A 43 -19.44 -6.64 16.46
N VAL A 44 -19.02 -7.64 17.25
CA VAL A 44 -17.92 -8.55 16.93
C VAL A 44 -18.13 -9.26 15.59
N LYS A 45 -19.36 -9.68 15.25
CA LYS A 45 -19.66 -10.30 13.95
C LYS A 45 -19.56 -9.32 12.79
N LEU A 46 -19.74 -8.02 13.05
CA LEU A 46 -19.62 -6.96 12.05
C LEU A 46 -18.17 -6.52 11.83
N LEU A 47 -17.33 -6.61 12.86
CA LEU A 47 -15.90 -6.28 12.80
C LEU A 47 -15.03 -7.42 12.27
N LYS A 48 -15.46 -8.68 12.41
CA LYS A 48 -14.76 -9.86 11.87
C LYS A 48 -14.29 -9.73 10.42
N PRO A 49 -15.11 -9.29 9.44
CA PRO A 49 -14.66 -9.17 8.05
C PRO A 49 -13.57 -8.10 7.87
N ALA A 50 -13.69 -6.94 8.53
CA ALA A 50 -12.68 -5.89 8.46
C ALA A 50 -11.35 -6.32 9.11
N LEU A 51 -11.42 -7.07 10.22
CA LEU A 51 -10.24 -7.63 10.89
C LEU A 51 -9.53 -8.67 10.01
N MET A 52 -10.30 -9.52 9.32
CA MET A 52 -9.75 -10.53 8.40
C MET A 52 -9.05 -9.88 7.20
N LEU A 53 -9.62 -8.79 6.67
CA LEU A 53 -8.99 -7.99 5.61
C LEU A 53 -7.65 -7.41 6.09
N ALA A 54 -7.61 -6.79 7.27
CA ALA A 54 -6.38 -6.24 7.83
C ALA A 54 -5.30 -7.32 8.04
N ALA A 55 -5.70 -8.48 8.59
CA ALA A 55 -4.80 -9.62 8.76
C ALA A 55 -4.23 -10.12 7.42
N ALA A 56 -5.04 -10.14 6.36
CA ALA A 56 -4.57 -10.51 5.02
C ALA A 56 -3.54 -9.51 4.46
N MET A 57 -3.73 -8.21 4.67
CA MET A 57 -2.75 -7.19 4.26
C MET A 57 -1.42 -7.36 5.00
N VAL A 58 -1.47 -7.62 6.32
CA VAL A 58 -0.27 -7.87 7.12
C VAL A 58 0.44 -9.15 6.67
N ALA A 59 -0.31 -10.23 6.43
CA ALA A 59 0.25 -11.49 5.93
C ALA A 59 0.92 -11.28 4.56
N PHE A 60 0.29 -10.53 3.65
CA PHE A 60 0.87 -10.22 2.36
C PHE A 60 2.16 -9.41 2.46
N ALA A 61 2.20 -8.41 3.36
CA ALA A 61 3.42 -7.63 3.62
C ALA A 61 4.55 -8.50 4.19
N ILE A 62 4.25 -9.40 5.12
CA ILE A 62 5.23 -10.34 5.69
C ILE A 62 5.75 -11.27 4.59
N ILE A 63 4.87 -11.88 3.80
CA ILE A 63 5.27 -12.78 2.70
C ILE A 63 6.16 -12.00 1.71
N SER A 64 5.72 -10.82 1.27
CA SER A 64 6.49 -9.95 0.38
C SER A 64 7.89 -9.65 0.95
N TYR A 65 7.98 -9.23 2.21
CA TYR A 65 9.26 -8.98 2.87
C TYR A 65 10.13 -10.24 2.96
N THR A 66 9.56 -11.39 3.31
CA THR A 66 10.33 -12.65 3.40
C THR A 66 10.85 -13.11 2.05
N VAL A 67 10.06 -12.95 0.97
CA VAL A 67 10.49 -13.29 -0.39
C VAL A 67 11.61 -12.36 -0.84
N LEU A 68 11.47 -11.05 -0.63
CA LEU A 68 12.53 -10.08 -0.93
C LEU A 68 13.80 -10.38 -0.13
N LYS A 69 13.68 -10.70 1.16
CA LYS A 69 14.83 -11.05 2.02
C LYS A 69 15.49 -12.38 1.63
N LEU A 70 14.74 -13.32 1.07
CA LEU A 70 15.27 -14.61 0.61
C LEU A 70 15.98 -14.49 -0.74
N LEU A 71 15.40 -13.72 -1.67
CA LEU A 71 15.97 -13.50 -3.01
C LEU A 71 17.11 -12.50 -3.01
N PHE A 72 17.04 -11.50 -2.13
CA PHE A 72 18.06 -10.49 -1.90
C PHE A 72 18.48 -10.58 -0.44
N PRO A 73 19.34 -11.56 -0.07
CA PRO A 73 19.93 -11.57 1.25
C PRO A 73 20.59 -10.21 1.46
N GLU A 74 20.12 -9.52 2.49
CA GLU A 74 20.62 -8.25 2.98
C GLU A 74 22.14 -8.39 3.10
N HIS A 75 22.86 -7.94 2.09
CA HIS A 75 24.28 -7.81 2.17
C HIS A 75 24.44 -6.70 3.20
N ASP A 76 24.94 -7.02 4.39
CA ASP A 76 25.31 -6.05 5.42
C ASP A 76 26.32 -5.07 4.82
N GLN A 77 25.81 -4.06 4.12
CA GLN A 77 26.57 -2.93 3.64
C GLN A 77 26.32 -1.77 4.61
N ALA A 78 26.74 -1.97 5.86
CA ALA A 78 27.54 -0.93 6.52
C ALA A 78 28.97 -0.91 5.92
N LYS A 79 29.12 -1.25 4.63
CA LYS A 79 30.29 -0.92 3.86
C LYS A 79 30.19 0.57 3.61
N GLU A 80 31.13 1.31 4.18
CA GLU A 80 31.59 2.54 3.56
C GLU A 80 31.57 2.33 2.05
N LEU A 81 30.69 3.06 1.35
CA LEU A 81 30.68 3.06 -0.09
C LEU A 81 32.08 3.49 -0.50
N ASN A 82 32.90 2.53 -0.92
CA ASN A 82 34.21 2.84 -1.47
C ASN A 82 33.95 3.40 -2.86
N TYR A 83 33.57 4.68 -2.92
CA TYR A 83 33.29 5.40 -4.16
C TYR A 83 34.47 5.27 -5.13
N THR A 84 35.68 5.04 -4.63
CA THR A 84 36.85 4.77 -5.48
C THR A 84 36.65 3.50 -6.33
N GLU A 85 36.13 2.40 -5.77
CA GLU A 85 35.89 1.16 -6.51
C GLU A 85 34.83 1.30 -7.59
N PHE A 86 33.79 2.12 -7.34
CA PHE A 86 32.78 2.43 -8.34
C PHE A 86 33.32 3.36 -9.44
N LEU A 87 34.17 4.33 -9.10
CA LEU A 87 34.79 5.25 -10.05
C LEU A 87 35.80 4.54 -10.98
N TYR A 88 36.49 3.49 -10.53
CA TYR A 88 37.38 2.71 -11.40
C TYR A 88 36.66 1.94 -12.52
N HIS A 89 35.34 1.74 -12.40
CA HIS A 89 34.54 1.05 -13.41
C HIS A 89 33.84 2.01 -14.37
N VAL A 90 33.96 3.32 -14.18
CA VAL A 90 33.38 4.30 -15.08
C VAL A 90 34.40 4.66 -16.14
N ASP A 91 34.05 4.38 -17.40
CA ASP A 91 34.87 4.79 -18.55
C ASP A 91 34.91 6.33 -18.62
N GLU A 92 36.11 6.88 -18.77
CA GLU A 92 36.33 8.33 -18.85
C GLU A 92 35.57 8.94 -20.03
N VAL A 93 35.46 8.18 -21.13
CA VAL A 93 34.71 8.59 -22.33
C VAL A 93 33.22 8.74 -22.02
N GLU A 94 32.65 7.82 -21.22
CA GLU A 94 31.24 7.88 -20.79
C GLU A 94 31.00 9.07 -19.82
N LEU A 95 31.97 9.38 -18.97
CA LEU A 95 31.94 10.56 -18.09
C LEU A 95 31.93 11.85 -18.91
N ILE A 96 32.82 11.95 -19.90
CA ILE A 96 32.90 13.12 -20.79
C ILE A 96 31.61 13.28 -21.56
N GLU A 97 31.03 12.20 -22.09
CA GLU A 97 29.76 12.21 -22.80
C GLU A 97 28.63 12.74 -21.90
N LYS A 98 28.46 12.20 -20.68
CA LYS A 98 27.44 12.67 -19.73
C LYS A 98 27.62 14.12 -19.32
N LEU A 99 28.85 14.55 -19.06
CA LEU A 99 29.14 15.94 -18.72
C LEU A 99 28.88 16.89 -19.91
N THR A 100 29.14 16.43 -21.13
CA THR A 100 28.89 17.21 -22.36
C THR A 100 27.39 17.29 -22.65
N GLU A 101 26.65 16.20 -22.42
CA GLU A 101 25.21 16.12 -22.62
C GLU A 101 24.44 16.94 -21.57
N GLN A 102 24.89 16.95 -20.31
CA GLN A 102 24.34 17.80 -19.25
C GLN A 102 24.57 19.29 -19.50
N ASN A 103 25.73 19.66 -20.08
CA ASN A 103 26.09 21.04 -20.40
C ASN A 103 25.66 21.46 -21.81
N GLY A 104 24.54 20.90 -22.30
CA GLY A 104 23.99 21.07 -23.64
C GLY A 104 24.34 22.41 -24.32
N SER A 105 24.88 22.29 -25.54
CA SER A 105 25.49 23.33 -26.37
C SER A 105 26.95 23.58 -26.01
N TYR A 106 27.86 23.23 -26.94
CA TYR A 106 29.21 23.79 -27.02
C TYR A 106 29.11 25.32 -27.08
N ASN A 107 28.97 25.98 -25.92
CA ASN A 107 29.91 27.05 -25.67
C ASN A 107 31.25 26.34 -25.70
N SER A 108 32.03 26.56 -26.75
CA SER A 108 33.47 26.53 -26.57
C SER A 108 33.71 27.36 -25.32
N MET A 109 33.92 26.68 -24.20
CA MET A 109 34.52 27.31 -23.04
C MET A 109 35.79 27.88 -23.64
N PHE A 110 35.82 29.19 -23.84
CA PHE A 110 37.08 29.89 -24.04
C PHE A 110 37.76 29.68 -22.70
N VAL A 111 38.37 28.50 -22.54
CA VAL A 111 39.34 28.25 -21.49
C VAL A 111 40.42 29.25 -21.84
N ASP A 112 40.54 30.27 -21.00
CA ASP A 112 41.46 31.34 -21.26
C ASP A 112 42.84 30.71 -21.39
N THR A 113 43.61 31.12 -22.40
CA THR A 113 44.93 30.51 -22.62
C THR A 113 45.80 30.72 -21.39
N ASP A 114 45.58 31.81 -20.67
CA ASP A 114 46.23 32.11 -19.40
C ASP A 114 45.87 31.10 -18.30
N GLU A 115 44.61 30.64 -18.23
CA GLU A 115 44.16 29.64 -17.27
C GLU A 115 44.79 28.27 -17.57
N ILE A 116 44.91 27.91 -18.84
CA ILE A 116 45.61 26.69 -19.28
C ILE A 116 47.08 26.76 -18.88
N ILE A 117 47.75 27.89 -19.17
CA ILE A 117 49.16 28.09 -18.85
C ILE A 117 49.38 27.96 -17.33
N ILE A 118 48.52 28.59 -16.52
CA ILE A 118 48.59 28.52 -15.06
C ILE A 118 48.45 27.07 -14.57
N TYR A 119 47.48 26.34 -15.11
CA TYR A 119 47.28 24.94 -14.75
C TYR A 119 48.50 24.07 -15.08
N LEU A 120 49.09 24.26 -16.26
CA LEU A 120 50.29 23.51 -16.68
C LEU A 120 51.48 23.81 -15.78
N LEU A 121 51.64 25.06 -15.33
CA LEU A 121 52.70 25.45 -14.39
C LEU A 121 52.46 24.88 -12.98
N GLU A 122 51.21 24.84 -12.51
CA GLU A 122 50.88 24.31 -11.18
C GLU A 122 51.09 22.79 -11.09
N GLN A 123 50.79 22.07 -12.18
CA GLN A 123 50.99 20.62 -12.27
C GLN A 123 52.39 20.21 -12.73
N ASP A 124 53.31 21.17 -12.92
CA ASP A 124 54.69 20.95 -13.41
C ASP A 124 54.74 20.16 -14.73
N ILE A 125 53.78 20.43 -15.62
CA ILE A 125 53.67 19.75 -16.91
C ILE A 125 54.50 20.54 -17.92
N GLU A 126 55.60 19.95 -18.37
CA GLU A 126 56.45 20.55 -19.39
C GLU A 126 55.76 20.53 -20.76
N ILE A 127 55.80 21.66 -21.48
CA ILE A 127 55.17 21.82 -22.80
C ILE A 127 55.70 20.79 -23.80
N GLU A 128 57.00 20.44 -23.72
CA GLU A 128 57.64 19.47 -24.61
C GLU A 128 56.99 18.08 -24.51
N SER A 129 56.60 17.66 -23.31
CA SER A 129 55.96 16.36 -23.07
C SER A 129 54.60 16.24 -23.76
N ILE A 130 53.85 17.35 -23.86
CA ILE A 130 52.54 17.40 -24.51
C ILE A 130 52.72 17.29 -26.03
N VAL A 131 53.71 17.98 -26.57
CA VAL A 131 54.03 17.94 -28.01
C VAL A 131 54.47 16.55 -28.45
N GLU A 132 55.22 15.83 -27.62
CA GLU A 132 55.62 14.44 -27.89
C GLU A 132 54.41 13.50 -27.96
N LEU A 133 53.48 13.60 -27.00
CA LEU A 133 52.25 12.79 -26.97
C LEU A 133 51.36 13.00 -28.20
N LEU A 134 51.19 14.25 -28.65
CA LEU A 134 50.34 14.56 -29.80
C LEU A 134 50.91 14.08 -31.13
N ASN A 135 52.25 14.09 -31.27
CA ASN A 135 52.91 13.58 -32.47
C ASN A 135 52.93 12.04 -32.53
N GLN A 136 52.60 11.35 -31.44
CA GLN A 136 52.54 9.88 -31.37
C GLN A 136 51.16 9.32 -31.77
N GLU A 137 50.11 10.13 -31.77
CA GLU A 137 48.74 9.74 -32.17
C GLU A 137 48.41 10.03 -33.65
N ILE A 138 49.39 10.44 -34.46
CA ILE A 138 49.26 10.61 -35.93
C ILE A 138 49.97 9.48 -36.69
#